data_AF-A0A960KB88-F1
#
_entry.id   AF-A0A960KB88-F1
#
_cell.length_a   1.000
_cell.length_b   1.000
_cell.length_c   1.000
_cell.angle_alpha   90.00
_cell.angle_beta   90.00
_cell.angle_gamma   90.00
#
_symmetry.space_group_name_H-M   'P 1'
#
loop_
_entity.id
_entity.type
_entity.pdbx_description
1 polymer ?
#
loop_
_entity_poly.entity_id
_entity_poly.type
_entity_poly.pdbx_seq_one_letter_code
_entity_poly.pdbx_strand_id
1 'polypeptide(L)'
;MADATPDTAPNAGDHQLTLPVLPLPNGVVLPGMVLTIALESDEAKAAVAATGDDDRLLLVPRVDGRHASVGTIATIESTGQLPSGVPALVVRAHDRALLRTGVAGTSDVLWLEAEPVDPEVSDEARELAVELRAAFRELFERVGGRHLVEVLRGLDEPDALADASGWWPELTVERKVELLETIDVAERVRLVLSWVKEALAEHAVQERIRSEVSEGLEKNQREFILRQQLSAIRKELGELDEEGAEPSDSPAAYRQKLAERDLPAEVRSAAEREVEKLERSSEQSPERGWIVTWLDTVLDLPWGERSTDDLDLANARAVLDADHTGLDEVKDRIVEELAVRKLRQERAVVGAETRAPVDGPVDAAPVRQGTILTLVGPPGVGKTSLGESIARALGRSFVRVALGGVRDEAEVRGHRRTYVGARPGRIVRAMTEAKTMNPVVLLDEIDKVGSDWRGDPSAALLEVLDPAQNHSFRDHYLEVDLDLSDVIFLATANQLDTIPGPLLDRMEIVSLDGYTEDEKVAIARDHLLARQLERAGMTGDDVTVDEDAIRRVVRHHTREAGVRSLERT
;
A
#
# COMPACT_ATOMS: atom_id res chain seq x y z
N MET A 1 -14.23 71.20 45.97
CA MET A 1 -14.80 69.94 46.48
C MET A 1 -15.15 69.09 45.29
N ALA A 2 -14.27 68.17 44.93
CA ALA A 2 -14.58 67.01 44.11
C ALA A 2 -13.57 65.96 44.55
N ASP A 3 -14.12 64.86 45.03
CA ASP A 3 -13.50 63.81 45.82
C ASP A 3 -12.59 62.95 44.93
N ALA A 4 -11.52 62.44 45.52
CA ALA A 4 -10.56 61.56 44.88
C ALA A 4 -10.94 60.11 45.17
N THR A 5 -11.12 59.31 44.13
CA THR A 5 -11.05 57.85 44.21
C THR A 5 -9.93 57.36 43.30
N PRO A 6 -8.98 56.56 43.80
CA PRO A 6 -7.83 56.12 43.02
C PRO A 6 -8.24 54.99 42.07
N ASP A 7 -7.75 55.12 40.85
CA ASP A 7 -7.79 54.12 39.79
C ASP A 7 -6.83 52.98 40.17
N THR A 8 -7.38 51.86 40.66
CA THR A 8 -6.63 50.62 40.85
C THR A 8 -6.47 49.93 39.50
N ALA A 9 -5.26 50.00 38.95
CA ALA A 9 -4.82 49.10 37.89
C ALA A 9 -5.04 47.63 38.33
N PRO A 10 -5.56 46.74 37.46
CA PRO A 10 -5.60 45.32 37.78
C PRO A 10 -4.17 44.78 37.71
N ASN A 11 -3.75 44.13 38.79
CA ASN A 11 -2.50 43.39 38.89
C ASN A 11 -2.45 42.27 37.84
N ALA A 12 -1.28 42.10 37.23
CA ALA A 12 -0.91 40.89 36.51
C ALA A 12 -0.77 39.72 37.51
N GLY A 13 -1.54 38.65 37.30
CA GLY A 13 -1.42 37.37 38.02
C GLY A 13 -2.70 36.90 38.73
N ASP A 14 -3.73 36.50 37.97
CA ASP A 14 -4.70 35.44 38.30
C ASP A 14 -5.80 35.36 37.20
N HIS A 15 -5.62 34.53 36.18
CA HIS A 15 -6.67 34.27 35.18
C HIS A 15 -6.88 32.77 34.98
N GLN A 16 -7.14 32.03 36.07
CA GLN A 16 -7.66 30.68 35.97
C GLN A 16 -9.15 30.72 35.59
N LEU A 17 -9.52 30.00 34.53
CA LEU A 17 -10.89 29.84 34.07
C LEU A 17 -11.35 28.42 34.40
N THR A 18 -12.52 28.28 35.04
CA THR A 18 -13.14 26.96 35.22
C THR A 18 -14.11 26.71 34.06
N LEU A 19 -13.78 25.77 33.18
CA LEU A 19 -14.53 25.51 31.95
C LEU A 19 -14.99 24.06 31.87
N PRO A 20 -16.17 23.78 31.26
CA PRO A 20 -16.59 22.41 30.98
C PRO A 20 -15.71 21.82 29.87
N VAL A 21 -15.26 20.59 30.08
CA VAL A 21 -14.41 19.87 29.14
C VAL A 21 -15.24 19.16 28.09
N LEU A 22 -14.95 19.43 26.82
CA LEU A 22 -15.40 18.61 25.72
C LEU A 22 -14.22 17.73 25.26
N PRO A 23 -14.25 16.42 25.56
CA PRO A 23 -13.17 15.52 25.15
C PRO A 23 -13.24 15.28 23.64
N LEU A 24 -12.08 15.27 23.00
CA LEU A 24 -11.91 15.00 21.59
C LEU A 24 -11.28 13.62 21.40
N PRO A 25 -12.08 12.55 21.20
CA PRO A 25 -11.56 11.19 21.10
C PRO A 25 -10.78 10.94 19.80
N ASN A 26 -11.12 11.63 18.71
CA ASN A 26 -10.58 11.38 17.37
C ASN A 26 -10.02 12.64 16.72
N GLY A 27 -9.44 13.57 17.48
CA GLY A 27 -8.87 14.77 16.89
C GLY A 27 -8.30 15.79 17.86
N VAL A 28 -7.74 16.85 17.29
CA VAL A 28 -7.17 18.00 17.97
C VAL A 28 -7.69 19.25 17.29
N VAL A 29 -8.05 20.25 18.10
CA VAL A 29 -8.43 21.57 17.60
C VAL A 29 -7.39 22.57 18.09
N LEU A 30 -6.67 23.18 17.16
CA LEU A 30 -5.67 24.21 17.45
C LEU A 30 -6.31 25.61 17.47
N PRO A 31 -5.68 26.59 18.12
CA PRO A 31 -6.09 27.99 18.05
C PRO A 31 -6.34 28.47 16.60
N GLY A 32 -7.36 29.30 16.42
CA GLY A 32 -7.74 29.85 15.12
C GLY A 32 -8.55 28.92 14.21
N MET A 33 -8.73 27.64 14.57
CA MET A 33 -9.56 26.71 13.81
C MET A 33 -11.06 26.95 14.08
N VAL A 34 -11.87 26.76 13.02
CA VAL A 34 -13.33 26.75 13.10
C VAL A 34 -13.83 25.42 12.57
N LEU A 35 -14.39 24.58 13.44
CA LEU A 35 -14.73 23.20 13.10
C LEU A 35 -16.14 22.85 13.57
N THR A 36 -16.77 21.95 12.82
CA THR A 36 -18.03 21.33 13.22
C THR A 36 -17.74 20.02 13.95
N ILE A 37 -18.13 19.93 15.23
CA ILE A 37 -17.94 18.76 16.09
C ILE A 37 -19.28 18.03 16.26
N ALA A 38 -19.31 16.73 15.98
CA ALA A 38 -20.47 15.88 16.23
C ALA A 38 -20.56 15.51 17.72
N LEU A 39 -21.75 15.66 18.31
CA LEU A 39 -22.02 15.35 19.72
C LEU A 39 -22.52 13.91 19.85
N GLU A 40 -21.59 12.97 19.78
CA GLU A 40 -21.90 11.53 19.80
C GLU A 40 -22.02 10.96 21.21
N SER A 41 -21.21 11.45 22.16
CA SER A 41 -21.19 10.96 23.54
C SER A 41 -22.09 11.79 24.47
N ASP A 42 -22.60 11.14 25.52
CA ASP A 42 -23.39 11.82 26.54
C ASP A 42 -22.54 12.81 27.36
N GLU A 43 -21.24 12.52 27.53
CA GLU A 43 -20.25 13.45 28.10
C GLU A 43 -20.13 14.74 27.26
N ALA A 44 -20.06 14.65 25.93
CA ALA A 44 -19.99 15.82 25.06
C ALA A 44 -21.27 16.65 25.08
N LYS A 45 -22.45 15.99 25.08
CA LYS A 45 -23.74 16.68 25.21
C LYS A 45 -23.87 17.39 26.56
N ALA A 46 -23.42 16.74 27.64
CA ALA A 46 -23.46 17.30 28.98
C ALA A 46 -22.50 18.49 29.13
N ALA A 47 -21.31 18.42 28.52
CA ALA A 47 -20.36 19.54 28.46
C ALA A 47 -20.97 20.78 27.77
N VAL A 48 -21.64 20.59 26.62
CA VAL A 48 -22.34 21.68 25.92
C VAL A 48 -23.52 22.22 26.73
N ALA A 49 -24.29 21.37 27.40
CA ALA A 49 -25.38 21.84 28.26
C ALA A 49 -24.87 22.64 29.48
N ALA A 50 -23.64 22.37 29.92
CA ALA A 50 -23.00 23.00 31.07
C ALA A 50 -22.38 24.37 30.77
N THR A 51 -22.19 24.76 29.49
CA THR A 51 -21.66 26.08 29.13
C THR A 51 -22.61 27.22 29.47
N GLY A 52 -23.92 26.95 29.52
CA GLY A 52 -24.93 27.96 29.83
C GLY A 52 -24.86 29.16 28.89
N ASP A 53 -24.84 30.37 29.45
CA ASP A 53 -24.76 31.64 28.70
C ASP A 53 -23.32 32.08 28.38
N ASP A 54 -22.29 31.37 28.86
CA ASP A 54 -20.89 31.76 28.67
C ASP A 54 -20.33 31.28 27.32
N ASP A 55 -21.03 30.34 26.64
CA ASP A 55 -20.69 29.73 25.34
C ASP A 55 -19.24 29.26 25.18
N ARG A 56 -18.47 29.17 26.27
CA ARG A 56 -17.06 28.79 26.30
C ARG A 56 -16.89 27.37 26.83
N LEU A 57 -16.02 26.62 26.18
CA LEU A 57 -15.68 25.25 26.54
C LEU A 57 -14.18 25.01 26.35
N LEU A 58 -13.69 23.97 27.03
CA LEU A 58 -12.31 23.53 26.92
C LEU A 58 -12.25 22.25 26.08
N LEU A 59 -11.67 22.37 24.87
CA LEU A 59 -11.43 21.25 23.97
C LEU A 59 -10.17 20.51 24.40
N VAL A 60 -10.30 19.24 24.77
CA VAL A 60 -9.16 18.44 25.26
C VAL A 60 -8.99 17.18 24.41
N PRO A 61 -7.87 17.05 23.67
CA PRO A 61 -7.53 15.81 22.97
C PRO A 61 -7.42 14.62 23.92
N ARG A 62 -7.90 13.46 23.48
CA ARG A 62 -7.78 12.19 24.21
C ARG A 62 -6.94 11.20 23.39
N VAL A 63 -5.70 10.99 23.81
CA VAL A 63 -4.75 10.06 23.17
C VAL A 63 -4.59 8.83 24.06
N ASP A 64 -4.78 7.63 23.53
CA ASP A 64 -4.65 6.35 24.26
C ASP A 64 -5.42 6.32 25.60
N GLY A 65 -6.59 6.96 25.62
CA GLY A 65 -7.45 7.04 26.80
C GLY A 65 -7.05 8.08 27.86
N ARG A 66 -5.96 8.83 27.65
CA ARG A 66 -5.50 9.93 28.53
C ARG A 66 -5.77 11.30 27.91
N HIS A 67 -6.06 12.29 28.76
CA HIS A 67 -6.17 13.68 28.35
C HIS A 67 -4.78 14.27 28.08
N ALA A 68 -4.66 15.07 27.01
CA ALA A 68 -3.44 15.85 26.75
C ALA A 68 -3.16 16.84 27.88
N SER A 69 -1.91 17.29 28.02
CA SER A 69 -1.51 18.25 29.06
C SER A 69 -1.95 19.68 28.77
N VAL A 70 -2.29 19.96 27.51
CA VAL A 70 -2.74 21.25 27.00
C VAL A 70 -4.06 21.06 26.25
N GLY A 71 -5.01 21.95 26.48
CA GLY A 71 -6.27 22.03 25.74
C GLY A 71 -6.41 23.37 25.01
N THR A 72 -7.54 23.54 24.34
CA THR A 72 -7.86 24.76 23.59
C THR A 72 -9.18 25.34 24.08
N ILE A 73 -9.16 26.61 24.48
CA ILE A 73 -10.37 27.36 24.83
C ILE A 73 -11.09 27.69 23.53
N ALA A 74 -12.38 27.35 23.48
CA ALA A 74 -13.21 27.58 22.30
C ALA A 74 -14.55 28.18 22.67
N THR A 75 -15.13 28.94 21.74
CA THR A 75 -16.48 29.49 21.84
C THR A 75 -17.41 28.75 20.88
N ILE A 76 -18.64 28.49 21.32
CA ILE A 76 -19.71 27.93 20.49
C ILE A 76 -20.24 29.05 19.59
N GLU A 77 -20.08 28.91 18.27
CA GLU A 77 -20.63 29.87 17.31
C GLU A 77 -22.09 29.54 16.94
N SER A 78 -22.38 28.25 16.81
CA SER A 78 -23.74 27.78 16.51
C SER A 78 -23.92 26.31 16.87
N THR A 79 -25.16 25.95 17.20
CA THR A 79 -25.58 24.56 17.40
C THR A 79 -26.55 24.15 16.31
N GLY A 80 -26.44 22.92 15.82
CA GLY A 80 -27.30 22.40 14.76
C GLY A 80 -27.36 20.89 14.72
N GLN A 81 -27.79 20.35 13.58
CA GLN A 81 -27.80 18.93 13.30
C GLN A 81 -27.07 18.67 11.98
N LEU A 82 -26.28 17.59 11.94
CA LEU A 82 -25.70 17.09 10.71
C LEU A 82 -26.79 16.51 9.79
N PRO A 83 -26.54 16.35 8.48
CA PRO A 83 -27.47 15.68 7.56
C PRO A 83 -27.90 14.27 8.01
N SER A 84 -27.10 13.63 8.87
CA SER A 84 -27.37 12.34 9.50
C SER A 84 -28.37 12.38 10.67
N GLY A 85 -28.79 13.58 11.11
CA GLY A 85 -29.64 13.79 12.29
C GLY A 85 -28.88 13.85 13.62
N VAL A 86 -27.56 13.68 13.63
CA VAL A 86 -26.71 13.78 14.83
C VAL A 86 -26.56 15.25 15.23
N PRO A 87 -26.77 15.64 16.51
CA PRO A 87 -26.49 16.99 16.98
C PRO A 87 -25.02 17.36 16.77
N ALA A 88 -24.75 18.57 16.32
CA ALA A 88 -23.40 19.06 16.11
C ALA A 88 -23.27 20.52 16.50
N LEU A 89 -22.04 20.93 16.77
CA LEU A 89 -21.71 22.29 17.17
C LEU A 89 -20.59 22.84 16.30
N VAL A 90 -20.67 24.12 15.96
CA VAL A 90 -19.57 24.85 15.32
C VAL A 90 -18.81 25.57 16.41
N VAL A 91 -17.54 25.21 16.60
CA VAL A 91 -16.64 25.85 17.55
C VAL A 91 -15.65 26.75 16.83
N ARG A 92 -15.30 27.87 17.46
CA ARG A 92 -14.10 28.64 17.15
C ARG A 92 -13.10 28.49 18.29
N ALA A 93 -11.93 27.98 17.98
CA ALA A 93 -10.83 27.89 18.93
C ALA A 93 -10.04 29.21 19.01
N HIS A 94 -9.71 29.63 20.23
CA HIS A 94 -9.09 30.92 20.51
C HIS A 94 -7.69 30.76 21.08
N ASP A 95 -7.58 30.18 22.27
CA ASP A 95 -6.37 30.22 23.07
C ASP A 95 -5.97 28.82 23.53
N ARG A 96 -4.66 28.58 23.61
CA ARG A 96 -4.16 27.40 24.34
C ARG A 96 -4.40 27.60 25.83
N ALA A 97 -4.66 26.51 26.54
CA ALA A 97 -4.71 26.53 27.99
C ALA A 97 -4.04 25.32 28.61
N LEU A 98 -3.21 25.58 29.63
CA LEU A 98 -2.63 24.54 30.47
C LEU A 98 -3.73 23.94 31.35
N LEU A 99 -3.85 22.61 31.35
CA LEU A 99 -4.81 21.92 32.19
C LEU A 99 -4.27 21.83 33.62
N ARG A 100 -4.99 22.39 34.59
CA ARG A 100 -4.67 22.34 36.02
C ARG A 100 -5.58 21.33 36.71
N THR A 101 -6.08 21.65 37.90
CA THR A 101 -6.79 20.70 38.75
C THR A 101 -8.21 20.47 38.23
N GLY A 102 -8.69 19.23 38.32
CA GLY A 102 -10.11 18.94 38.10
C GLY A 102 -10.94 19.36 39.30
N VAL A 103 -12.03 20.08 39.04
CA VAL A 103 -12.98 20.48 40.07
C VAL A 103 -14.03 19.38 40.19
N ALA A 104 -14.22 18.84 41.40
CA ALA A 104 -15.23 17.81 41.63
C ALA A 104 -16.64 18.41 41.48
N GLY A 105 -17.29 18.13 40.34
CA GLY A 105 -18.69 18.45 40.08
C GLY A 105 -19.63 17.30 40.48
N THR A 106 -20.89 17.62 40.72
CA THR A 106 -21.96 16.67 41.07
C THR A 106 -22.70 16.11 39.84
N SER A 107 -22.11 16.20 38.63
CA SER A 107 -22.73 15.83 37.35
C SER A 107 -21.77 15.01 36.48
N ASP A 108 -22.30 14.36 35.43
CA ASP A 108 -21.54 13.63 34.40
C ASP A 108 -20.67 14.55 33.50
N VAL A 109 -20.33 15.75 33.98
CA VAL A 109 -19.55 16.77 33.26
C VAL A 109 -18.22 16.96 33.96
N LEU A 110 -17.13 16.82 33.21
CA LEU A 110 -15.80 17.13 33.69
C LEU A 110 -15.55 18.64 33.61
N TRP A 111 -15.15 19.24 34.73
CA TRP A 111 -14.73 20.63 34.81
C TRP A 111 -13.23 20.70 35.16
N LEU A 112 -12.48 21.49 34.40
CA LEU A 112 -11.06 21.72 34.65
C LEU A 112 -10.78 23.21 34.83
N GLU A 113 -9.85 23.51 35.73
CA GLU A 113 -9.17 24.79 35.75
C GLU A 113 -8.22 24.86 34.55
N ALA A 114 -8.45 25.86 33.69
CA ALA A 114 -7.68 26.15 32.51
C ALA A 114 -6.94 27.48 32.71
N GLU A 115 -5.63 27.46 32.51
CA GLU A 115 -4.80 28.67 32.52
C GLU A 115 -4.48 29.05 31.08
N PRO A 116 -5.06 30.14 30.53
CA PRO A 116 -4.75 30.61 29.19
C PRO A 116 -3.26 30.89 29.02
N VAL A 117 -2.73 30.54 27.86
CA VAL A 117 -1.33 30.74 27.51
C VAL A 117 -1.22 31.93 26.58
N ASP A 118 -0.62 33.01 27.08
CA ASP A 118 -0.25 34.15 26.24
C ASP A 118 1.04 33.82 25.46
N PRO A 119 1.07 33.95 24.13
CA PRO A 119 2.24 33.61 23.33
C PRO A 119 3.36 34.65 23.51
N GLU A 120 4.52 34.20 24.00
CA GLU A 120 5.73 35.03 24.01
C GLU A 120 6.47 34.91 22.66
N VAL A 121 6.32 35.94 21.81
CA VAL A 121 6.95 35.96 20.48
C VAL A 121 8.35 36.58 20.54
N SER A 122 9.37 35.71 20.49
CA SER A 122 10.79 36.09 20.42
C SER A 122 11.19 36.56 19.01
N ASP A 123 12.34 37.24 18.90
CA ASP A 123 12.88 37.64 17.60
C ASP A 123 13.27 36.43 16.73
N GLU A 124 13.75 35.34 17.35
CA GLU A 124 14.01 34.06 16.68
C GLU A 124 12.74 33.49 16.05
N ALA A 125 11.62 33.52 16.79
CA ALA A 125 10.32 33.05 16.27
C ALA A 125 9.87 33.86 15.05
N ARG A 126 10.11 35.18 15.04
CA ARG A 126 9.79 36.04 13.89
C ARG A 126 10.64 35.70 12.67
N GLU A 127 11.93 35.45 12.85
CA GLU A 127 12.83 35.05 11.75
C GLU A 127 12.42 33.69 11.17
N LEU A 128 12.19 32.69 12.03
CA LEU A 128 11.74 31.36 11.62
C LEU A 128 10.36 31.38 10.93
N ALA A 129 9.46 32.27 11.34
CA ALA A 129 8.14 32.42 10.72
C ALA A 129 8.22 32.89 9.26
N VAL A 130 9.23 33.70 8.91
CA VAL A 130 9.47 34.07 7.50
C VAL A 130 9.82 32.84 6.67
N GLU A 131 10.69 31.98 7.21
CA GLU A 131 11.08 30.72 6.55
C GLU A 131 9.89 29.75 6.44
N LEU A 132 9.13 29.59 7.53
CA LEU A 132 7.93 28.74 7.56
C LEU A 132 6.89 29.20 6.53
N ARG A 133 6.65 30.51 6.42
CA ARG A 133 5.71 31.07 5.44
C ARG A 133 6.15 30.77 4.00
N ALA A 134 7.44 30.84 3.71
CA ALA A 134 7.98 30.50 2.40
C ALA A 134 7.81 29.00 2.11
N ALA A 135 8.19 28.15 3.06
CA ALA A 135 8.08 26.69 2.93
C ALA A 135 6.63 26.23 2.76
N PHE A 136 5.68 26.81 3.51
CA PHE A 136 4.27 26.50 3.35
C PHE A 136 3.70 26.90 1.99
N ARG A 137 4.12 28.07 1.48
CA ARG A 137 3.70 28.51 0.15
C ARG A 137 4.15 27.52 -0.91
N GLU A 138 5.41 27.10 -0.85
CA GLU A 138 5.97 26.10 -1.76
C GLU A 138 5.22 24.77 -1.65
N LEU A 139 4.95 24.30 -0.43
CA LEU A 139 4.23 23.06 -0.19
C LEU A 139 2.81 23.12 -0.77
N PHE A 140 2.05 24.17 -0.47
CA PHE A 140 0.66 24.28 -0.94
C PHE A 140 0.52 24.54 -2.43
N GLU A 141 1.52 25.18 -3.07
CA GLU A 141 1.59 25.27 -4.53
C GLU A 141 1.75 23.89 -5.17
N ARG A 142 2.57 23.01 -4.59
CA ARG A 142 2.79 21.63 -5.08
C ARG A 142 1.60 20.71 -4.83
N VAL A 143 0.93 20.84 -3.69
CA VAL A 143 -0.24 20.00 -3.30
C VAL A 143 -1.54 20.47 -3.98
N GLY A 144 -1.57 21.66 -4.60
CA GLY A 144 -2.75 22.19 -5.30
C GLY A 144 -3.79 22.87 -4.40
N GLY A 145 -3.40 23.23 -3.18
CA GLY A 145 -4.28 23.80 -2.14
C GLY A 145 -4.43 25.32 -2.24
N ARG A 146 -5.07 25.85 -3.30
CA ARG A 146 -5.29 27.31 -3.44
C ARG A 146 -6.01 27.95 -2.24
N HIS A 147 -6.93 27.21 -1.61
CA HIS A 147 -7.67 27.67 -0.43
C HIS A 147 -6.78 27.79 0.83
N LEU A 148 -5.78 26.91 0.98
CA LEU A 148 -4.86 26.95 2.11
C LEU A 148 -3.86 28.12 2.01
N VAL A 149 -3.50 28.52 0.79
CA VAL A 149 -2.67 29.72 0.55
C VAL A 149 -3.39 31.01 0.97
N GLU A 150 -4.72 31.07 0.84
CA GLU A 150 -5.52 32.22 1.27
C GLU A 150 -5.55 32.37 2.80
N VAL A 151 -5.65 31.25 3.53
CA VAL A 151 -5.60 31.22 5.00
C VAL A 151 -4.27 31.79 5.51
N LEU A 152 -3.15 31.46 4.86
CA LEU A 152 -1.82 31.98 5.25
C LEU A 152 -1.61 33.46 5.01
N ARG A 153 -2.36 34.09 4.08
CA ARG A 153 -2.14 35.50 3.70
C ARG A 153 -2.61 36.50 4.76
N GLY A 154 -3.43 36.07 5.70
CA GLY A 154 -3.94 36.91 6.80
C GLY A 154 -3.23 36.70 8.14
N LEU A 155 -2.18 35.86 8.19
CA LEU A 155 -1.51 35.47 9.43
C LEU A 155 -0.11 36.04 9.45
N ASP A 156 0.09 37.12 10.20
CA ASP A 156 1.39 37.79 10.36
C ASP A 156 2.19 37.26 11.55
N GLU A 157 1.50 36.84 12.61
CA GLU A 157 2.11 36.41 13.87
C GLU A 157 2.67 34.96 13.81
N PRO A 158 3.87 34.71 14.37
CA PRO A 158 4.53 33.39 14.31
C PRO A 158 3.75 32.23 14.95
N ASP A 159 3.07 32.49 16.06
CA ASP A 159 2.24 31.50 16.76
C ASP A 159 1.02 31.11 15.91
N ALA A 160 0.29 32.09 15.38
CA ALA A 160 -0.87 31.85 14.53
C ALA A 160 -0.48 31.15 13.21
N LEU A 161 0.69 31.48 12.66
CA LEU A 161 1.25 30.81 11.49
C LEU A 161 1.58 29.33 11.75
N ALA A 162 2.13 29.01 12.93
CA ALA A 162 2.37 27.63 13.32
C ALA A 162 1.05 26.86 13.49
N ASP A 163 0.04 27.48 14.09
CA ASP A 163 -1.27 26.84 14.36
C ASP A 163 -2.10 26.61 13.10
N ALA A 164 -1.91 27.44 12.07
CA ALA A 164 -2.51 27.23 10.76
C ALA A 164 -2.10 25.90 10.11
N SER A 165 -1.00 25.28 10.54
CA SER A 165 -0.61 23.93 10.14
C SER A 165 -1.65 22.87 10.52
N GLY A 166 -2.56 23.14 11.47
CA GLY A 166 -3.67 22.25 11.80
C GLY A 166 -4.61 21.96 10.63
N TRP A 167 -4.66 22.85 9.63
CA TRP A 167 -5.41 22.69 8.38
C TRP A 167 -4.70 21.87 7.33
N TRP A 168 -3.44 21.54 7.54
CA TRP A 168 -2.67 20.67 6.67
C TRP A 168 -3.22 19.23 6.76
N PRO A 169 -3.79 18.66 5.67
CA PRO A 169 -4.44 17.35 5.73
C PRO A 169 -3.50 16.19 6.09
N GLU A 170 -2.23 16.26 5.68
CA GLU A 170 -1.24 15.21 5.91
C GLU A 170 -0.63 15.23 7.33
N LEU A 171 -0.96 16.23 8.15
CA LEU A 171 -0.49 16.31 9.52
C LEU A 171 -1.28 15.34 10.43
N THR A 172 -0.60 14.36 11.01
CA THR A 172 -1.23 13.33 11.87
C THR A 172 -1.77 13.92 13.18
N VAL A 173 -2.67 13.19 13.84
CA VAL A 173 -3.27 13.61 15.12
C VAL A 173 -2.19 13.75 16.20
N GLU A 174 -1.20 12.86 16.22
CA GLU A 174 -0.09 12.86 17.18
C GLU A 174 0.75 14.13 17.03
N ARG A 175 1.09 14.51 15.79
CA ARG A 175 1.81 15.76 15.50
C ARG A 175 0.99 16.99 15.87
N LYS A 176 -0.34 16.96 15.70
CA LYS A 176 -1.22 18.06 16.16
C LYS A 176 -1.26 18.16 17.68
N VAL A 177 -1.21 17.04 18.41
CA VAL A 177 -1.08 17.05 19.88
C VAL A 177 0.27 17.61 20.29
N GLU A 178 1.36 17.15 19.69
CA GLU A 178 2.71 17.66 19.95
C GLU A 178 2.80 19.18 19.73
N LEU A 179 2.19 19.67 18.64
CA LEU A 179 2.11 21.10 18.35
C LEU A 179 1.23 21.87 19.35
N LEU A 180 0.15 21.27 19.84
CA LEU A 180 -0.69 21.87 20.87
C LEU A 180 0.06 22.00 22.19
N GLU A 181 0.80 20.96 22.58
CA GLU A 181 1.55 20.88 23.84
C GLU A 181 2.84 21.71 23.85
N THR A 182 3.38 22.05 22.68
CA THR A 182 4.54 22.93 22.57
C THR A 182 4.15 24.39 22.81
N ILE A 183 4.51 24.92 23.98
CA ILE A 183 4.13 26.27 24.41
C ILE A 183 5.03 27.35 23.79
N ASP A 184 6.34 27.11 23.75
CA ASP A 184 7.33 28.06 23.20
C ASP A 184 7.09 28.29 21.70
N VAL A 185 6.95 29.57 21.32
CA VAL A 185 6.58 29.93 19.94
C VAL A 185 7.69 29.57 18.96
N ALA A 186 8.95 29.77 19.32
CA ALA A 186 10.07 29.45 18.44
C ALA A 186 10.19 27.94 18.21
N GLU A 187 10.03 27.14 19.27
CA GLU A 187 9.99 25.68 19.19
C GLU A 187 8.84 25.16 18.34
N ARG A 188 7.64 25.72 18.49
CA ARG A 188 6.51 25.39 17.61
C ARG A 188 6.83 25.64 16.15
N VAL A 189 7.34 26.83 15.83
CA VAL A 189 7.67 27.18 14.45
C VAL A 189 8.76 26.25 13.90
N ARG A 190 9.77 25.87 14.70
CA ARG A 190 10.80 24.88 14.30
C ARG A 190 10.21 23.51 14.01
N LEU A 191 9.30 23.01 14.85
CA LEU A 191 8.63 21.72 14.64
C LEU A 191 7.87 21.72 13.31
N VAL A 192 6.99 22.69 13.11
CA VAL A 192 6.20 22.79 11.88
C VAL A 192 7.11 22.94 10.66
N LEU A 193 8.13 23.80 10.74
CA LEU A 193 9.09 23.97 9.66
C LEU A 193 9.83 22.67 9.31
N SER A 194 10.17 21.85 10.30
CA SER A 194 10.80 20.54 10.07
C SER A 194 9.87 19.60 9.30
N TRP A 195 8.60 19.51 9.69
CA TRP A 195 7.61 18.67 9.02
C TRP A 195 7.34 19.14 7.59
N VAL A 196 7.21 20.45 7.37
CA VAL A 196 7.02 21.03 6.04
C VAL A 196 8.21 20.70 5.13
N LYS A 197 9.44 20.78 5.65
CA LYS A 197 10.66 20.40 4.91
C LYS A 197 10.69 18.92 4.56
N GLU A 198 10.30 18.04 5.49
CA GLU A 198 10.16 16.59 5.23
C GLU A 198 9.17 16.33 4.09
N ALA A 199 7.99 16.96 4.14
CA ALA A 199 6.97 16.79 3.11
C ALA A 199 7.40 17.35 1.74
N LEU A 200 8.09 18.49 1.71
CA LEU A 200 8.66 19.03 0.48
C LEU A 200 9.70 18.08 -0.13
N ALA A 201 10.54 17.46 0.70
CA ALA A 201 11.53 16.48 0.25
C ALA A 201 10.85 15.22 -0.33
N GLU A 202 9.81 14.72 0.32
CA GLU A 202 9.01 13.59 -0.17
C GLU A 202 8.38 13.92 -1.53
N HIS A 203 7.72 15.08 -1.65
CA HIS A 203 7.13 15.53 -2.91
C HIS A 203 8.17 15.69 -4.03
N ALA A 204 9.35 16.23 -3.74
CA ALA A 204 10.43 16.33 -4.71
C ALA A 204 10.89 14.95 -5.23
N VAL A 205 10.95 13.94 -4.35
CA VAL A 205 11.26 12.55 -4.75
C VAL A 205 10.14 11.98 -5.63
N GLN A 206 8.87 12.19 -5.27
CA GLN A 206 7.73 11.74 -6.07
C GLN A 206 7.69 12.41 -7.45
N GLU A 207 7.97 13.71 -7.54
CA GLU A 207 8.08 14.44 -8.80
C GLU A 207 9.23 13.93 -9.66
N ARG A 208 10.41 13.67 -9.06
CA ARG A 208 11.54 13.07 -9.77
C ARG A 208 11.19 11.70 -10.32
N ILE A 209 10.57 10.83 -9.53
CA ILE A 209 10.10 9.52 -9.99
C ILE A 209 9.10 9.68 -11.13
N ARG A 210 8.14 10.60 -11.00
CA ARG A 210 7.15 10.87 -12.04
C ARG A 210 7.79 11.39 -13.33
N SER A 211 8.81 12.25 -13.23
CA SER A 211 9.58 12.74 -14.37
C SER A 211 10.36 11.61 -15.02
N GLU A 212 11.07 10.77 -14.25
CA GLU A 212 11.82 9.62 -14.76
C GLU A 212 10.89 8.60 -15.45
N VAL A 213 9.71 8.36 -14.89
CA VAL A 213 8.68 7.52 -15.51
C VAL A 213 8.13 8.17 -16.78
N SER A 214 7.86 9.47 -16.78
CA SER A 214 7.37 10.20 -17.95
C SER A 214 8.41 10.28 -19.07
N GLU A 215 9.67 10.52 -18.74
CA GLU A 215 10.80 10.48 -19.69
C GLU A 215 11.01 9.06 -20.22
N GLY A 216 10.86 8.04 -19.38
CA GLY A 216 10.85 6.64 -19.79
C GLY A 216 9.69 6.32 -20.76
N LEU A 217 8.49 6.84 -20.47
CA LEU A 217 7.32 6.71 -21.35
C LEU A 217 7.51 7.46 -22.66
N GLU A 218 8.03 8.69 -22.64
CA GLU A 218 8.33 9.47 -23.84
C GLU A 218 9.45 8.84 -24.67
N LYS A 219 10.47 8.27 -24.02
CA LYS A 219 11.55 7.53 -24.69
C LYS A 219 10.99 6.26 -25.33
N ASN A 220 10.14 5.52 -24.64
CA ASN A 220 9.48 4.33 -25.18
C ASN A 220 8.48 4.69 -26.29
N GLN A 221 7.75 5.80 -26.17
CA GLN A 221 6.84 6.30 -27.19
C GLN A 221 7.61 6.83 -28.40
N ARG A 222 8.74 7.52 -28.20
CA ARG A 222 9.66 7.95 -29.26
C ARG A 222 10.30 6.75 -29.92
N GLU A 223 10.73 5.74 -29.17
CA GLU A 223 11.27 4.50 -29.73
C GLU A 223 10.21 3.72 -30.49
N PHE A 224 8.97 3.67 -30.00
CA PHE A 224 7.83 3.09 -30.70
C PHE A 224 7.53 3.85 -32.01
N ILE A 225 7.49 5.19 -31.98
CA ILE A 225 7.31 6.03 -33.17
C ILE A 225 8.50 5.87 -34.12
N LEU A 226 9.73 5.81 -33.62
CA LEU A 226 10.94 5.59 -34.43
C LEU A 226 10.96 4.19 -35.04
N ARG A 227 10.48 3.16 -34.34
CA ARG A 227 10.29 1.80 -34.88
C ARG A 227 9.19 1.76 -35.93
N GLN A 228 8.08 2.47 -35.70
CA GLN A 228 7.01 2.66 -36.70
C GLN A 228 7.51 3.42 -37.93
N GLN A 229 8.32 4.47 -37.73
CA GLN A 229 8.96 5.23 -38.81
C GLN A 229 10.05 4.41 -39.52
N LEU A 230 10.85 3.63 -38.80
CA LEU A 230 11.80 2.67 -39.39
C LEU A 230 11.07 1.58 -40.17
N SER A 231 9.94 1.10 -39.67
CA SER A 231 9.08 0.14 -40.38
C SER A 231 8.50 0.77 -41.65
N ALA A 232 8.02 2.02 -41.58
CA ALA A 232 7.54 2.78 -42.74
C ALA A 232 8.67 3.10 -43.73
N ILE A 233 9.86 3.44 -43.25
CA ILE A 233 11.06 3.71 -44.06
C ILE A 233 11.57 2.43 -44.72
N ARG A 234 11.61 1.29 -44.01
CA ARG A 234 11.93 -0.04 -44.56
C ARG A 234 10.92 -0.45 -45.64
N LYS A 235 9.64 -0.11 -45.44
CA LYS A 235 8.56 -0.30 -46.41
C LYS A 235 8.73 0.57 -47.66
N GLU A 236 9.20 1.82 -47.53
CA GLU A 236 9.49 2.75 -48.64
C GLU A 236 10.84 2.49 -49.34
N LEU A 237 11.84 1.98 -48.63
CA LEU A 237 13.18 1.66 -49.15
C LEU A 237 13.24 0.37 -49.97
N GLY A 238 12.13 -0.36 -50.10
CA GLY A 238 12.10 -1.57 -50.92
C GLY A 238 12.95 -2.71 -50.35
N GLU A 239 13.22 -2.75 -49.03
CA GLU A 239 13.73 -3.94 -48.35
C GLU A 239 12.64 -5.02 -48.22
N LEU A 240 11.82 -5.16 -49.26
CA LEU A 240 10.97 -6.30 -49.59
C LEU A 240 11.63 -7.20 -50.65
N ASP A 241 12.89 -6.94 -51.00
CA ASP A 241 13.67 -7.74 -51.95
C ASP A 241 14.37 -8.96 -51.29
N GLU A 242 13.83 -9.47 -50.18
CA GLU A 242 13.86 -10.91 -49.92
C GLU A 242 12.44 -11.44 -50.15
N GLU A 243 12.20 -11.96 -51.36
CA GLU A 243 10.92 -12.52 -51.81
C GLU A 243 10.28 -13.44 -50.75
N GLY A 244 9.20 -12.97 -50.11
CA GLY A 244 8.23 -13.82 -49.43
C GLY A 244 7.96 -13.57 -47.94
N ALA A 245 8.65 -12.65 -47.27
CA ALA A 245 8.35 -12.34 -45.87
C ALA A 245 7.18 -11.35 -45.77
N GLU A 246 5.98 -11.85 -45.46
CA GLU A 246 4.84 -10.99 -45.11
C GLU A 246 5.16 -10.10 -43.89
N PRO A 247 4.60 -8.87 -43.79
CA PRO A 247 4.71 -8.05 -42.59
C PRO A 247 4.27 -8.83 -41.35
N SER A 248 5.01 -8.76 -40.24
CA SER A 248 4.71 -9.52 -39.00
C SER A 248 3.30 -9.31 -38.45
N ASP A 249 2.69 -8.18 -38.81
CA ASP A 249 1.38 -7.74 -38.32
C ASP A 249 0.29 -7.90 -39.41
N SER A 250 0.58 -8.68 -40.46
CA SER A 250 -0.41 -9.04 -41.47
C SER A 250 -1.44 -10.03 -40.89
N PRO A 251 -2.69 -10.02 -41.39
CA PRO A 251 -3.66 -11.04 -40.99
C PRO A 251 -3.19 -12.48 -41.27
N ALA A 252 -2.42 -12.70 -42.33
CA ALA A 252 -1.89 -14.02 -42.66
C ALA A 252 -0.75 -14.45 -41.70
N ALA A 253 0.09 -13.52 -41.23
CA ALA A 253 1.05 -13.79 -40.17
C ALA A 253 0.35 -14.20 -38.86
N TYR A 254 -0.73 -13.53 -38.47
CA TYR A 254 -1.52 -13.95 -37.31
C TYR A 254 -2.20 -15.31 -37.51
N ARG A 255 -2.71 -15.62 -38.71
CA ARG A 255 -3.22 -16.99 -38.99
C ARG A 255 -2.16 -18.05 -38.81
N GLN A 256 -0.93 -17.79 -39.28
CA GLN A 256 0.18 -18.70 -39.11
C GLN A 256 0.52 -18.89 -37.62
N LYS A 257 0.67 -17.80 -36.86
CA LYS A 257 0.92 -17.85 -35.40
C LYS A 257 -0.18 -18.65 -34.67
N LEU A 258 -1.45 -18.47 -35.05
CA LEU A 258 -2.56 -19.23 -34.48
C LEU A 258 -2.49 -20.71 -34.82
N ALA A 259 -2.03 -21.09 -36.01
CA ALA A 259 -1.86 -22.48 -36.42
C ALA A 259 -0.70 -23.18 -35.71
N GLU A 260 0.38 -22.44 -35.40
CA GLU A 260 1.57 -22.97 -34.73
C GLU A 260 1.40 -23.12 -33.21
N ARG A 261 0.47 -22.40 -32.60
CA ARG A 261 0.22 -22.42 -31.15
C ARG A 261 -0.91 -23.38 -30.76
N ASP A 262 -0.72 -24.06 -29.64
CA ASP A 262 -1.76 -24.90 -29.02
C ASP A 262 -2.65 -24.06 -28.10
N LEU A 263 -3.66 -23.43 -28.70
CA LEU A 263 -4.64 -22.60 -28.00
C LEU A 263 -5.88 -23.41 -27.60
N PRO A 264 -6.46 -23.17 -26.39
CA PRO A 264 -7.78 -23.67 -26.05
C PRO A 264 -8.82 -23.28 -27.11
N ALA A 265 -9.82 -24.15 -27.34
CA ALA A 265 -10.78 -23.98 -28.43
C ALA A 265 -11.51 -22.63 -28.41
N GLU A 266 -11.89 -22.16 -27.22
CA GLU A 266 -12.58 -20.87 -27.05
C GLU A 266 -11.67 -19.67 -27.35
N VAL A 267 -10.42 -19.73 -26.89
CA VAL A 267 -9.39 -18.72 -27.16
C VAL A 267 -9.07 -18.67 -28.65
N ARG A 268 -8.90 -19.84 -29.30
CA ARG A 268 -8.69 -19.95 -30.74
C ARG A 268 -9.83 -19.31 -31.53
N SER A 269 -11.08 -19.66 -31.20
CA SER A 269 -12.25 -19.10 -31.87
C SER A 269 -12.39 -17.59 -31.67
N ALA A 270 -12.03 -17.07 -30.49
CA ALA A 270 -11.99 -15.63 -30.24
C ALA A 270 -10.91 -14.95 -31.09
N ALA A 271 -9.70 -15.50 -31.13
CA ALA A 271 -8.61 -14.94 -31.91
C ALA A 271 -8.86 -14.99 -33.42
N GLU A 272 -9.42 -16.07 -33.95
CA GLU A 272 -9.81 -16.18 -35.36
C GLU A 272 -10.82 -15.10 -35.76
N ARG A 273 -11.83 -14.82 -34.92
CA ARG A 273 -12.79 -13.75 -35.15
C ARG A 273 -12.14 -12.36 -35.18
N GLU A 274 -11.14 -12.12 -34.34
CA GLU A 274 -10.40 -10.85 -34.35
C GLU A 274 -9.48 -10.74 -35.58
N VAL A 275 -8.85 -11.83 -36.02
CA VAL A 275 -8.10 -11.86 -37.30
C VAL A 275 -9.02 -11.58 -38.48
N GLU A 276 -10.22 -12.16 -38.55
CA GLU A 276 -11.18 -11.84 -39.60
C GLU A 276 -11.59 -10.35 -39.61
N LYS A 277 -11.74 -9.73 -38.44
CA LYS A 277 -11.99 -8.28 -38.35
C LYS A 277 -10.78 -7.49 -38.85
N LEU A 278 -9.57 -7.94 -38.51
CA LEU A 278 -8.33 -7.32 -38.98
C LEU A 278 -8.24 -7.31 -40.50
N GLU A 279 -8.68 -8.39 -41.17
CA GLU A 279 -8.73 -8.48 -42.64
C GLU A 279 -9.70 -7.51 -43.29
N ARG A 280 -10.88 -7.32 -42.67
CA ARG A 280 -11.91 -6.42 -43.18
C ARG A 280 -11.61 -4.95 -42.86
N SER A 281 -10.75 -4.70 -41.87
CA SER A 281 -10.37 -3.35 -41.44
C SER A 281 -9.45 -2.68 -42.45
N SER A 282 -9.66 -1.40 -42.71
CA SER A 282 -8.72 -0.61 -43.50
C SER A 282 -7.45 -0.34 -42.70
N GLU A 283 -6.30 -0.20 -43.37
CA GLU A 283 -5.01 0.10 -42.71
C GLU A 283 -5.02 1.40 -41.90
N GLN A 284 -5.96 2.31 -42.19
CA GLN A 284 -6.11 3.61 -41.54
C GLN A 284 -7.11 3.58 -40.36
N SER A 285 -7.73 2.43 -40.06
CA SER A 285 -8.71 2.32 -38.97
C SER A 285 -8.02 2.35 -37.60
N PRO A 286 -8.48 3.21 -36.66
CA PRO A 286 -8.00 3.19 -35.27
C PRO A 286 -8.19 1.83 -34.57
N GLU A 287 -9.17 1.04 -34.99
CA GLU A 287 -9.47 -0.29 -34.43
C GLU A 287 -8.38 -1.32 -34.75
N ARG A 288 -7.65 -1.13 -35.86
CA ARG A 288 -6.58 -2.04 -36.29
C ARG A 288 -5.52 -2.18 -35.21
N GLY A 289 -5.12 -1.05 -34.60
CA GLY A 289 -4.12 -1.03 -33.53
C GLY A 289 -4.58 -1.80 -32.29
N TRP A 290 -5.86 -1.70 -31.94
CA TRP A 290 -6.43 -2.44 -30.79
C TRP A 290 -6.48 -3.94 -31.04
N ILE A 291 -6.87 -4.35 -32.25
CA ILE A 291 -6.93 -5.76 -32.63
C ILE A 291 -5.53 -6.38 -32.61
N VAL A 292 -4.54 -5.72 -33.22
CA VAL A 292 -3.14 -6.16 -33.22
C VAL A 292 -2.61 -6.29 -31.79
N THR A 293 -2.77 -5.25 -30.96
CA THR A 293 -2.28 -5.28 -29.57
C THR A 293 -2.94 -6.40 -28.76
N TRP A 294 -4.23 -6.63 -28.94
CA TRP A 294 -4.95 -7.72 -28.27
C TRP A 294 -4.48 -9.09 -28.76
N LEU A 295 -4.30 -9.28 -30.07
CA LEU A 295 -3.79 -10.54 -30.64
C LEU A 295 -2.39 -10.86 -30.12
N ASP A 296 -1.50 -9.86 -30.09
CA ASP A 296 -0.15 -10.02 -29.50
C ASP A 296 -0.24 -10.39 -28.01
N THR A 297 -1.09 -9.69 -27.24
CA THR A 297 -1.27 -9.98 -25.80
C THR A 297 -1.77 -11.42 -25.57
N VAL A 298 -2.72 -11.89 -26.38
CA VAL A 298 -3.24 -13.25 -26.28
C VAL A 298 -2.17 -14.27 -26.70
N LEU A 299 -1.40 -14.00 -27.75
CA LEU A 299 -0.38 -14.92 -28.25
C LEU A 299 0.90 -14.96 -27.40
N ASP A 300 1.17 -13.90 -26.63
CA ASP A 300 2.27 -13.83 -25.68
C ASP A 300 2.01 -14.64 -24.40
N LEU A 301 0.75 -14.99 -24.12
CA LEU A 301 0.43 -15.90 -23.03
C LEU A 301 0.95 -17.32 -23.35
N PRO A 302 1.50 -18.02 -22.34
CA PRO A 302 2.19 -19.30 -22.53
C PRO A 302 1.22 -20.49 -22.67
N TRP A 303 0.20 -20.38 -23.51
CA TRP A 303 -0.82 -21.42 -23.68
C TRP A 303 -0.19 -22.79 -23.97
N GLY A 304 -0.60 -23.80 -23.19
CA GLY A 304 -0.09 -25.17 -23.29
C GLY A 304 1.32 -25.38 -22.74
N GLU A 305 2.11 -24.32 -22.50
CA GLU A 305 3.47 -24.41 -21.97
C GLU A 305 3.44 -24.58 -20.45
N ARG A 306 4.07 -25.63 -19.95
CA ARG A 306 4.08 -25.98 -18.52
C ARG A 306 5.48 -26.38 -18.06
N SER A 307 5.86 -25.93 -16.86
CA SER A 307 7.01 -26.46 -16.14
C SER A 307 6.79 -27.93 -15.78
N THR A 308 7.86 -28.71 -15.73
CA THR A 308 7.82 -30.08 -15.23
C THR A 308 7.96 -30.07 -13.71
N ASP A 309 6.95 -30.59 -13.02
CA ASP A 309 6.95 -30.65 -11.55
C ASP A 309 8.02 -31.62 -11.03
N ASP A 310 8.80 -31.20 -10.03
CA ASP A 310 9.63 -32.06 -9.20
C ASP A 310 8.88 -32.39 -7.90
N LEU A 311 8.59 -33.67 -7.70
CA LEU A 311 7.86 -34.21 -6.54
C LEU A 311 8.74 -35.14 -5.69
N ASP A 312 10.07 -34.98 -5.77
CA ASP A 312 10.97 -35.58 -4.80
C ASP A 312 10.99 -34.75 -3.51
N LEU A 313 10.33 -35.28 -2.48
CA LEU A 313 10.26 -34.66 -1.16
C LEU A 313 11.64 -34.52 -0.51
N ALA A 314 12.56 -35.45 -0.77
CA ALA A 314 13.91 -35.38 -0.23
C ALA A 314 14.71 -34.27 -0.92
N ASN A 315 14.58 -34.14 -2.24
CA ASN A 315 15.16 -33.03 -2.98
C ASN A 315 14.57 -31.69 -2.52
N ALA A 316 13.24 -31.59 -2.40
CA ALA A 316 12.56 -30.39 -1.95
C ALA A 316 13.06 -29.94 -0.57
N ARG A 317 13.21 -30.87 0.38
CA ARG A 317 13.78 -30.56 1.69
C ARG A 317 15.22 -30.06 1.59
N ALA A 318 16.06 -30.74 0.81
CA ALA A 318 17.46 -30.34 0.62
C ALA A 318 17.59 -28.94 -0.01
N VAL A 319 16.74 -28.61 -0.98
CA VAL A 319 16.67 -27.28 -1.60
C VAL A 319 16.29 -26.20 -0.58
N LEU A 320 15.26 -26.45 0.23
CA LEU A 320 14.83 -25.52 1.28
C LEU A 320 15.90 -25.33 2.37
N ASP A 321 16.57 -26.41 2.77
CA ASP A 321 17.66 -26.36 3.75
C ASP A 321 18.91 -25.65 3.22
N ALA A 322 19.19 -25.77 1.92
CA ALA A 322 20.30 -25.08 1.29
C ALA A 322 20.08 -23.57 1.15
N ASP A 323 18.84 -23.11 0.97
CA ASP A 323 18.54 -21.68 0.77
C ASP A 323 18.24 -20.92 2.06
N HIS A 324 17.79 -21.61 3.11
CA HIS A 324 17.34 -20.98 4.35
C HIS A 324 17.92 -21.69 5.56
N THR A 325 18.59 -20.96 6.43
CA THR A 325 19.04 -21.48 7.73
C THR A 325 17.89 -21.40 8.74
N GLY A 326 17.63 -22.50 9.47
CA GLY A 326 16.51 -22.59 10.41
C GLY A 326 15.16 -22.82 9.73
N LEU A 327 14.08 -22.26 10.30
CA LEU A 327 12.71 -22.35 9.77
C LEU A 327 12.17 -23.78 9.61
N ASP A 328 12.57 -24.72 10.49
CA ASP A 328 12.24 -26.13 10.36
C ASP A 328 10.73 -26.40 10.28
N GLU A 329 9.94 -25.76 11.15
CA GLU A 329 8.48 -25.90 11.14
C GLU A 329 7.86 -25.45 9.81
N VAL A 330 8.38 -24.36 9.23
CA VAL A 330 7.90 -23.82 7.96
C VAL A 330 8.27 -24.74 6.80
N LYS A 331 9.51 -25.27 6.81
CA LYS A 331 9.98 -26.21 5.79
C LYS A 331 9.23 -27.54 5.88
N ASP A 332 8.99 -28.05 7.08
CA ASP A 332 8.18 -29.25 7.30
C ASP A 332 6.78 -29.04 6.70
N ARG A 333 6.17 -27.89 6.96
CA ARG A 333 4.84 -27.56 6.43
C ARG A 333 4.80 -27.51 4.90
N ILE A 334 5.81 -26.90 4.28
CA ILE A 334 5.95 -26.87 2.81
C ILE A 334 6.07 -28.31 2.28
N VAL A 335 6.91 -29.15 2.89
CA VAL A 335 7.11 -30.54 2.47
C VAL A 335 5.83 -31.37 2.65
N GLU A 336 5.05 -31.14 3.71
CA GLU A 336 3.74 -31.75 3.91
C GLU A 336 2.77 -31.44 2.75
N GLU A 337 2.69 -30.18 2.34
CA GLU A 337 1.86 -29.76 1.21
C GLU A 337 2.30 -30.40 -0.11
N LEU A 338 3.62 -30.52 -0.34
CA LEU A 338 4.17 -31.25 -1.47
C LEU A 338 3.79 -32.74 -1.44
N ALA A 339 3.82 -33.36 -0.26
CA ALA A 339 3.43 -34.75 -0.09
C ALA A 339 1.94 -34.98 -0.39
N VAL A 340 1.06 -34.06 0.04
CA VAL A 340 -0.38 -34.10 -0.28
C VAL A 340 -0.59 -33.99 -1.78
N ARG A 341 0.13 -33.12 -2.47
CA ARG A 341 0.05 -32.98 -3.94
C ARG A 341 0.54 -34.21 -4.68
N LYS A 342 1.69 -34.75 -4.29
CA LYS A 342 2.21 -36.01 -4.85
C LYS A 342 1.19 -37.13 -4.73
N LEU A 343 0.60 -37.30 -3.55
CA LEU A 343 -0.43 -38.31 -3.29
C LEU A 343 -1.68 -38.10 -4.15
N ARG A 344 -2.10 -36.85 -4.38
CA ARG A 344 -3.24 -36.52 -5.26
C ARG A 344 -2.94 -36.87 -6.71
N GLN A 345 -1.75 -36.55 -7.21
CA GLN A 345 -1.37 -36.89 -8.58
C GLN A 345 -1.29 -38.41 -8.77
N GLU A 346 -0.65 -39.13 -7.85
CA GLU A 346 -0.62 -40.60 -7.86
C GLU A 346 -2.03 -41.21 -7.83
N ARG A 347 -2.94 -40.66 -7.02
CA ARG A 347 -4.33 -41.14 -6.95
C ARG A 347 -5.20 -40.73 -8.15
N ALA A 348 -4.96 -39.57 -8.75
CA ALA A 348 -5.62 -39.14 -9.98
C ALA A 348 -5.23 -40.06 -11.15
N VAL A 349 -3.98 -40.53 -11.17
CA VAL A 349 -3.51 -41.56 -12.11
C VAL A 349 -4.21 -42.90 -11.88
N VAL A 350 -4.41 -43.32 -10.62
CA VAL A 350 -5.13 -44.58 -10.29
C VAL A 350 -6.65 -44.50 -10.57
N GLY A 351 -7.26 -43.31 -10.46
CA GLY A 351 -8.68 -43.08 -10.71
C GLY A 351 -9.09 -43.12 -12.19
N ALA A 352 -8.14 -42.97 -13.12
CA ALA A 352 -8.38 -43.06 -14.55
C ALA A 352 -8.60 -44.51 -15.03
N GLU A 353 -8.07 -45.51 -14.32
CA GLU A 353 -8.17 -46.93 -14.70
C GLU A 353 -9.33 -47.68 -14.02
N THR A 354 -10.03 -47.08 -13.03
CA THR A 354 -11.02 -47.81 -12.20
C THR A 354 -12.35 -47.09 -11.95
N ARG A 355 -12.78 -46.16 -12.82
CA ARG A 355 -14.14 -45.62 -12.74
C ARG A 355 -15.15 -46.57 -13.41
N ALA A 356 -15.54 -47.62 -12.69
CA ALA A 356 -16.85 -48.23 -12.91
C ALA A 356 -17.94 -47.20 -12.52
N PRO A 357 -19.03 -47.06 -13.29
CA PRO A 357 -20.09 -46.13 -12.97
C PRO A 357 -20.79 -46.61 -11.70
N VAL A 358 -20.66 -45.86 -10.61
CA VAL A 358 -21.48 -46.08 -9.42
C VAL A 358 -22.69 -45.17 -9.53
N ASP A 359 -23.82 -45.77 -9.91
CA ASP A 359 -25.14 -45.16 -9.85
C ASP A 359 -25.55 -44.94 -8.39
N GLY A 360 -25.56 -43.68 -7.95
CA GLY A 360 -26.09 -43.26 -6.65
C GLY A 360 -25.72 -41.80 -6.34
N PRO A 361 -26.59 -41.03 -5.66
CA PRO A 361 -26.30 -39.64 -5.31
C PRO A 361 -25.27 -39.66 -4.18
N VAL A 362 -24.00 -39.61 -4.54
CA VAL A 362 -22.93 -39.38 -3.59
C VAL A 362 -22.79 -37.87 -3.48
N ASP A 363 -23.23 -37.32 -2.35
CA ASP A 363 -22.85 -36.00 -1.86
C ASP A 363 -21.32 -35.97 -1.65
N ALA A 364 -20.57 -35.96 -2.75
CA ALA A 364 -19.14 -35.72 -2.75
C ALA A 364 -18.98 -34.21 -2.56
N ALA A 365 -18.87 -33.77 -1.30
CA ALA A 365 -18.38 -32.45 -0.98
C ALA A 365 -17.11 -32.18 -1.82
N PRO A 366 -17.02 -31.05 -2.54
CA PRO A 366 -15.90 -30.78 -3.42
C PRO A 366 -14.61 -30.82 -2.59
N VAL A 367 -13.67 -31.65 -3.03
CA VAL A 367 -12.35 -31.79 -2.42
C VAL A 367 -11.66 -30.43 -2.55
N ARG A 368 -11.54 -29.70 -1.45
CA ARG A 368 -10.92 -28.36 -1.40
C ARG A 368 -9.54 -28.41 -2.05
N GLN A 369 -9.37 -27.76 -3.22
CA GLN A 369 -8.05 -27.33 -3.63
C GLN A 369 -7.53 -26.38 -2.54
N GLY A 370 -6.21 -26.47 -2.33
CA GLY A 370 -5.56 -26.09 -1.09
C GLY A 370 -5.78 -24.63 -0.71
N THR A 371 -5.95 -24.43 0.57
CA THR A 371 -5.77 -23.16 1.25
C THR A 371 -4.48 -22.48 0.76
N ILE A 372 -4.49 -21.15 0.61
CA ILE A 372 -3.35 -20.39 0.11
C ILE A 372 -2.31 -20.31 1.22
N LEU A 373 -1.08 -20.76 0.95
CA LEU A 373 -0.01 -20.63 1.93
C LEU A 373 0.37 -19.15 2.08
N THR A 374 0.13 -18.60 3.26
CA THR A 374 0.38 -17.19 3.57
C THR A 374 1.48 -17.06 4.62
N LEU A 375 2.62 -16.53 4.18
CA LEU A 375 3.79 -16.29 5.01
C LEU A 375 3.63 -14.93 5.72
N VAL A 376 3.55 -14.94 7.05
CA VAL A 376 3.32 -13.73 7.85
C VAL A 376 4.47 -13.50 8.79
N GLY A 377 5.04 -12.31 8.80
CA GLY A 377 6.08 -11.97 9.77
C GLY A 377 6.63 -10.57 9.55
N PRO A 378 7.55 -10.08 10.41
CA PRO A 378 8.15 -8.77 10.24
C PRO A 378 8.93 -8.65 8.91
N PRO A 379 9.25 -7.42 8.47
CA PRO A 379 10.06 -7.24 7.28
C PRO A 379 11.47 -7.83 7.47
N GLY A 380 12.02 -8.40 6.40
CA GLY A 380 13.39 -8.95 6.41
C GLY A 380 13.53 -10.35 6.98
N VAL A 381 12.45 -11.09 7.22
CA VAL A 381 12.49 -12.50 7.65
C VAL A 381 12.59 -13.50 6.49
N GLY A 382 12.75 -13.06 5.24
CA GLY A 382 12.96 -13.97 4.11
C GLY A 382 11.69 -14.56 3.48
N LYS A 383 10.51 -13.94 3.68
CA LYS A 383 9.23 -14.39 3.10
C LYS A 383 9.29 -14.59 1.58
N THR A 384 9.80 -13.58 0.86
CA THR A 384 9.90 -13.60 -0.61
C THR A 384 10.89 -14.66 -1.09
N SER A 385 12.08 -14.73 -0.47
CA SER A 385 13.10 -15.71 -0.80
C SER A 385 12.64 -17.14 -0.52
N LEU A 386 11.79 -17.35 0.49
CA LEU A 386 11.18 -18.66 0.74
C LEU A 386 10.22 -19.06 -0.38
N GLY A 387 9.43 -18.12 -0.91
CA GLY A 387 8.59 -18.35 -2.09
C GLY A 387 9.38 -18.77 -3.33
N GLU A 388 10.54 -18.13 -3.57
CA GLU A 388 11.47 -18.51 -4.64
C GLU A 388 12.03 -19.93 -4.44
N SER A 389 12.44 -20.27 -3.22
CA SER A 389 12.92 -21.61 -2.88
C SER A 389 11.85 -22.69 -3.05
N ILE A 390 10.59 -22.39 -2.73
CA ILE A 390 9.46 -23.30 -2.97
C ILE A 390 9.29 -23.57 -4.47
N ALA A 391 9.34 -22.53 -5.30
CA ALA A 391 9.25 -22.69 -6.76
C ALA A 391 10.41 -23.51 -7.32
N ARG A 392 11.63 -23.25 -6.84
CA ARG A 392 12.84 -24.01 -7.20
C ARG A 392 12.76 -25.47 -6.78
N ALA A 393 12.25 -25.75 -5.57
CA ALA A 393 12.02 -27.11 -5.07
C ALA A 393 11.01 -27.88 -5.92
N LEU A 394 10.02 -27.16 -6.48
CA LEU A 394 8.97 -27.70 -7.34
C LEU A 394 9.36 -27.83 -8.81
N GLY A 395 10.51 -27.29 -9.23
CA GLY A 395 10.87 -27.20 -10.65
C GLY A 395 9.96 -26.27 -11.47
N ARG A 396 9.24 -25.35 -10.81
CA ARG A 396 8.30 -24.42 -11.45
C ARG A 396 8.90 -23.03 -11.61
N SER A 397 8.46 -22.30 -12.64
CA SER A 397 8.80 -20.88 -12.75
C SER A 397 8.19 -20.08 -11.59
N PHE A 398 8.88 -19.01 -11.22
CA PHE A 398 8.48 -18.12 -10.14
C PHE A 398 8.17 -16.74 -10.70
N VAL A 399 7.07 -16.14 -10.27
CA VAL A 399 6.74 -14.75 -10.55
C VAL A 399 6.17 -14.09 -9.31
N ARG A 400 6.53 -12.81 -9.11
CA ARG A 400 6.08 -12.02 -7.97
C ARG A 400 5.11 -10.94 -8.43
N VAL A 401 3.96 -10.88 -7.76
CA VAL A 401 2.95 -9.84 -7.95
C VAL A 401 2.85 -9.04 -6.67
N ALA A 402 3.41 -7.83 -6.67
CA ALA A 402 3.17 -6.90 -5.58
C ALA A 402 1.69 -6.51 -5.55
N LEU A 403 1.08 -6.51 -4.36
CA LEU A 403 -0.29 -6.03 -4.12
C LEU A 403 -0.32 -4.76 -3.25
N GLY A 404 0.83 -4.35 -2.72
CA GLY A 404 0.98 -3.11 -1.97
C GLY A 404 0.43 -1.90 -2.74
N GLY A 405 -0.52 -1.19 -2.13
CA GLY A 405 -1.12 0.01 -2.68
C GLY A 405 -2.17 -0.22 -3.78
N VAL A 406 -2.57 -1.47 -4.04
CA VAL A 406 -3.70 -1.77 -4.94
C VAL A 406 -4.99 -1.27 -4.31
N ARG A 407 -5.72 -0.44 -5.07
CA ARG A 407 -6.97 0.20 -4.63
C ARG A 407 -8.14 -0.02 -5.59
N ASP A 408 -7.88 -0.58 -6.76
CA ASP A 408 -8.87 -0.79 -7.82
C ASP A 408 -8.82 -2.24 -8.33
N GLU A 409 -9.99 -2.83 -8.49
CA GLU A 409 -10.21 -4.14 -9.10
C GLU A 409 -9.57 -4.24 -10.50
N ALA A 410 -9.59 -3.14 -11.27
CA ALA A 410 -9.01 -3.09 -12.61
C ALA A 410 -7.49 -3.32 -12.60
N GLU A 411 -6.81 -3.15 -11.47
CA GLU A 411 -5.40 -3.52 -11.38
C GLU A 411 -5.18 -5.03 -11.39
N VAL A 412 -6.14 -5.80 -10.87
CA VAL A 412 -6.11 -7.27 -10.85
C VAL A 412 -6.71 -7.85 -12.14
N ARG A 413 -7.91 -7.39 -12.55
CA ARG A 413 -8.67 -7.88 -13.73
C ARG A 413 -8.42 -7.12 -15.03
N GLY A 414 -7.62 -6.06 -15.03
CA GLY A 414 -7.36 -5.25 -16.21
C GLY A 414 -8.50 -4.29 -16.57
N HIS A 415 -8.29 -3.50 -17.62
CA HIS A 415 -9.29 -2.59 -18.16
C HIS A 415 -9.97 -3.18 -19.40
N ARG A 416 -11.20 -2.75 -19.68
CA ARG A 416 -11.85 -3.06 -20.96
C ARG A 416 -11.00 -2.53 -22.11
N ARG A 417 -10.75 -3.37 -23.12
CA ARG A 417 -9.89 -3.04 -24.27
C ARG A 417 -10.31 -1.80 -25.08
N THR A 418 -11.55 -1.36 -24.94
CA THR A 418 -12.09 -0.16 -25.61
C THR A 418 -11.63 1.15 -24.96
N TYR A 419 -11.03 1.11 -23.77
CA TYR A 419 -10.55 2.31 -23.08
C TYR A 419 -9.19 2.75 -23.62
N VAL A 420 -9.00 4.07 -23.72
CA VAL A 420 -7.72 4.65 -24.13
C VAL A 420 -6.66 4.29 -23.08
N GLY A 421 -5.59 3.62 -23.52
CA GLY A 421 -4.53 3.14 -22.64
C GLY A 421 -4.87 1.89 -21.82
N ALA A 422 -5.91 1.13 -22.22
CA ALA A 422 -6.27 -0.14 -21.59
C ALA A 422 -5.08 -1.11 -21.56
N ARG A 423 -4.95 -1.82 -20.43
CA ARG A 423 -3.90 -2.82 -20.18
C ARG A 423 -4.51 -4.05 -19.52
N PRO A 424 -3.91 -5.23 -19.74
CA PRO A 424 -4.27 -6.44 -18.98
C PRO A 424 -3.94 -6.29 -17.50
N GLY A 425 -4.66 -7.04 -16.66
CA GLY A 425 -4.49 -7.07 -15.22
C GLY A 425 -3.12 -7.58 -14.77
N ARG A 426 -2.81 -7.43 -13.49
CA ARG A 426 -1.54 -7.91 -12.90
C ARG A 426 -1.40 -9.43 -13.03
N ILE A 427 -2.49 -10.19 -12.97
CA ILE A 427 -2.47 -11.66 -13.08
C ILE A 427 -2.06 -12.10 -14.48
N VAL A 428 -2.71 -11.57 -15.52
CA VAL A 428 -2.36 -11.88 -16.93
C VAL A 428 -0.89 -11.55 -17.21
N ARG A 429 -0.43 -10.37 -16.77
CA ARG A 429 0.97 -9.95 -16.92
C ARG A 429 1.94 -10.90 -16.21
N ALA A 430 1.59 -11.36 -15.02
CA ALA A 430 2.41 -12.32 -14.28
C ALA A 430 2.53 -13.66 -15.03
N MET A 431 1.45 -14.13 -15.65
CA MET A 431 1.49 -15.35 -16.47
C MET A 431 2.38 -15.18 -17.71
N THR A 432 2.29 -14.03 -18.38
CA THR A 432 3.18 -13.69 -19.51
C THR A 432 4.66 -13.64 -19.07
N GLU A 433 4.95 -13.06 -17.91
CA GLU A 433 6.31 -12.98 -17.36
C GLU A 433 6.86 -14.37 -16.96
N ALA A 434 6.01 -15.21 -16.36
CA ALA A 434 6.39 -16.55 -15.92
C ALA A 434 6.63 -17.53 -17.06
N LYS A 435 6.08 -17.25 -18.25
CA LYS A 435 6.20 -18.05 -19.49
C LYS A 435 5.74 -19.50 -19.37
N THR A 436 4.95 -19.83 -18.36
CA THR A 436 4.30 -21.14 -18.18
C THR A 436 2.89 -20.95 -17.61
N MET A 437 2.03 -21.96 -17.76
CA MET A 437 0.65 -21.96 -17.24
C MET A 437 0.50 -22.54 -15.83
N ASN A 438 1.57 -23.09 -15.25
CA ASN A 438 1.59 -23.65 -13.90
C ASN A 438 2.65 -23.02 -12.96
N PRO A 439 2.92 -21.69 -13.01
CA PRO A 439 3.93 -21.07 -12.18
C PRO A 439 3.56 -21.06 -10.70
N VAL A 440 4.56 -20.77 -9.86
CA VAL A 440 4.35 -20.28 -8.51
C VAL A 440 4.24 -18.75 -8.56
N VAL A 441 3.07 -18.23 -8.18
CA VAL A 441 2.78 -16.80 -8.11
C VAL A 441 2.81 -16.35 -6.66
N LEU A 442 3.75 -15.48 -6.31
CA LEU A 442 3.83 -14.87 -4.98
C LEU A 442 3.08 -13.54 -4.96
N LEU A 443 1.96 -13.50 -4.24
CA LEU A 443 1.18 -12.30 -3.92
C LEU A 443 1.83 -11.58 -2.73
N ASP A 444 2.62 -10.55 -3.03
CA ASP A 444 3.43 -9.82 -2.05
C ASP A 444 2.66 -8.66 -1.43
N GLU A 445 2.77 -8.47 -0.11
CA GLU A 445 2.06 -7.44 0.66
C GLU A 445 0.53 -7.47 0.54
N ILE A 446 -0.09 -8.65 0.69
CA ILE A 446 -1.56 -8.81 0.62
C ILE A 446 -2.29 -8.06 1.75
N ASP A 447 -1.58 -7.80 2.84
CA ASP A 447 -2.01 -7.05 4.03
C ASP A 447 -2.14 -5.54 3.77
N LYS A 448 -1.70 -5.07 2.60
CA LYS A 448 -1.82 -3.67 2.15
C LYS A 448 -2.84 -3.48 1.04
N VAL A 449 -3.66 -4.49 0.76
CA VAL A 449 -4.80 -4.39 -0.15
C VAL A 449 -5.92 -3.67 0.59
N GLY A 450 -6.34 -2.51 0.08
CA GLY A 450 -7.28 -1.62 0.75
C GLY A 450 -8.56 -1.38 -0.04
N SER A 451 -9.65 -1.11 0.69
CA SER A 451 -10.93 -0.69 0.15
C SER A 451 -11.03 0.84 0.16
N ASP A 452 -10.78 1.49 -0.98
CA ASP A 452 -11.25 2.87 -1.20
C ASP A 452 -12.67 2.83 -1.79
N TRP A 453 -13.43 3.94 -1.71
CA TRP A 453 -14.82 4.06 -2.21
C TRP A 453 -15.04 3.72 -3.70
N ARG A 454 -14.00 3.34 -4.46
CA ARG A 454 -14.02 3.08 -5.91
C ARG A 454 -14.09 1.59 -6.29
N GLY A 455 -14.04 0.66 -5.33
CA GLY A 455 -14.15 -0.77 -5.59
C GLY A 455 -13.43 -1.61 -4.52
N ASP A 456 -13.74 -2.90 -4.45
CA ASP A 456 -13.05 -3.83 -3.54
C ASP A 456 -12.14 -4.78 -4.34
N PRO A 457 -10.82 -4.53 -4.38
CA PRO A 457 -9.88 -5.41 -5.07
C PRO A 457 -9.84 -6.83 -4.47
N SER A 458 -10.33 -7.01 -3.24
CA SER A 458 -10.43 -8.32 -2.59
C SER A 458 -11.35 -9.26 -3.35
N ALA A 459 -12.43 -8.75 -3.96
CA ALA A 459 -13.35 -9.55 -4.76
C ALA A 459 -12.67 -10.10 -6.04
N ALA A 460 -11.70 -9.36 -6.59
CA ALA A 460 -10.89 -9.82 -7.72
C ALA A 460 -9.95 -10.93 -7.31
N LEU A 461 -9.26 -10.74 -6.19
CA LEU A 461 -8.35 -11.73 -5.64
C LEU A 461 -9.10 -13.00 -5.24
N LEU A 462 -10.32 -12.90 -4.68
CA LEU A 462 -11.12 -14.06 -4.35
C LEU A 462 -11.45 -14.92 -5.57
N GLU A 463 -11.79 -14.35 -6.73
CA GLU A 463 -12.03 -15.14 -7.94
C GLU A 463 -10.77 -15.86 -8.42
N VAL A 464 -9.62 -15.18 -8.40
CA VAL A 464 -8.31 -15.73 -8.78
C VAL A 464 -7.88 -16.86 -7.85
N LEU A 465 -8.15 -16.69 -6.56
CA LEU A 465 -7.67 -17.54 -5.49
C LEU A 465 -8.63 -18.67 -5.14
N ASP A 466 -9.91 -18.57 -5.51
CA ASP A 466 -10.92 -19.59 -5.22
C ASP A 466 -10.81 -20.74 -6.23
N PRO A 467 -10.45 -21.95 -5.77
CA PRO A 467 -10.51 -23.18 -6.54
C PRO A 467 -11.74 -23.42 -7.41
N ALA A 468 -12.90 -22.97 -6.92
CA ALA A 468 -14.17 -23.20 -7.57
C ALA A 468 -14.39 -22.25 -8.76
N GLN A 469 -13.56 -21.20 -8.90
CA GLN A 469 -13.77 -20.12 -9.88
C GLN A 469 -12.53 -19.85 -10.74
N ASN A 470 -11.33 -20.13 -10.24
CA ASN A 470 -10.07 -19.78 -10.89
C ASN A 470 -9.84 -20.44 -12.26
N HIS A 471 -10.54 -21.52 -12.57
CA HIS A 471 -10.53 -22.19 -13.88
C HIS A 471 -11.20 -21.36 -14.99
N SER A 472 -12.07 -20.43 -14.61
CA SER A 472 -12.80 -19.54 -15.52
C SER A 472 -12.52 -18.06 -15.22
N PHE A 473 -11.33 -17.74 -14.70
CA PHE A 473 -10.97 -16.36 -14.36
C PHE A 473 -11.00 -15.50 -15.62
N ARG A 474 -11.77 -14.39 -15.58
CA ARG A 474 -11.96 -13.56 -16.77
C ARG A 474 -11.43 -12.14 -16.59
N ASP A 475 -10.29 -11.87 -17.23
CA ASP A 475 -9.71 -10.53 -17.34
C ASP A 475 -10.51 -9.66 -18.33
N HIS A 476 -10.77 -8.40 -17.96
CA HIS A 476 -11.55 -7.44 -18.73
C HIS A 476 -10.88 -7.02 -20.05
N TYR A 477 -9.56 -7.12 -20.14
CA TYR A 477 -8.82 -6.83 -21.35
C TYR A 477 -8.84 -8.03 -22.29
N LEU A 478 -8.61 -9.24 -21.76
CA LEU A 478 -8.58 -10.47 -22.55
C LEU A 478 -9.96 -10.85 -23.08
N GLU A 479 -11.02 -10.69 -22.29
CA GLU A 479 -12.40 -11.09 -22.58
C GLU A 479 -12.58 -12.60 -22.88
N VAL A 480 -11.56 -13.43 -22.60
CA VAL A 480 -11.58 -14.90 -22.65
C VAL A 480 -11.21 -15.46 -21.28
N ASP A 481 -11.63 -16.69 -21.02
CA ASP A 481 -11.35 -17.36 -19.75
C ASP A 481 -9.88 -17.81 -19.70
N LEU A 482 -9.22 -17.49 -18.59
CA LEU A 482 -7.86 -17.88 -18.28
C LEU A 482 -7.88 -18.91 -17.15
N ASP A 483 -7.51 -20.14 -17.48
CA ASP A 483 -7.48 -21.23 -16.50
C ASP A 483 -6.26 -21.11 -15.58
N LEU A 484 -6.51 -20.82 -14.30
CA LEU A 484 -5.49 -20.69 -13.24
C LEU A 484 -5.47 -21.90 -12.30
N SER A 485 -6.16 -23.01 -12.63
CA SER A 485 -6.31 -24.18 -11.74
C SER A 485 -4.98 -24.81 -11.32
N ASP A 486 -3.98 -24.76 -12.22
CA ASP A 486 -2.66 -25.36 -12.00
C ASP A 486 -1.63 -24.37 -11.43
N VAL A 487 -2.02 -23.10 -11.24
CA VAL A 487 -1.19 -22.06 -10.66
C VAL A 487 -1.12 -22.23 -9.14
N ILE A 488 0.08 -22.08 -8.58
CA ILE A 488 0.28 -22.13 -7.14
C ILE A 488 0.36 -20.71 -6.62
N PHE A 489 -0.64 -20.29 -5.85
CA PHE A 489 -0.59 -19.01 -5.17
C PHE A 489 0.06 -19.15 -3.80
N LEU A 490 1.06 -18.31 -3.56
CA LEU A 490 1.63 -18.03 -2.26
C LEU A 490 1.31 -16.58 -1.92
N ALA A 491 1.10 -16.26 -0.65
CA ALA A 491 0.91 -14.88 -0.21
C ALA A 491 1.91 -14.50 0.87
N THR A 492 2.23 -13.21 0.96
CA THR A 492 2.99 -12.68 2.09
C THR A 492 2.27 -11.50 2.72
N ALA A 493 2.41 -11.39 4.04
CA ALA A 493 1.91 -10.28 4.82
C ALA A 493 2.91 -9.89 5.91
N ASN A 494 2.85 -8.65 6.37
CA ASN A 494 3.55 -8.22 7.57
C ASN A 494 2.65 -8.31 8.79
N GLN A 495 1.36 -8.05 8.63
CA GLN A 495 0.35 -8.10 9.70
C GLN A 495 -0.85 -8.92 9.25
N LEU A 496 -1.37 -9.78 10.13
CA LEU A 496 -2.58 -10.58 9.86
C LEU A 496 -3.85 -9.73 9.89
N ASP A 497 -3.93 -8.81 10.86
CA ASP A 497 -5.15 -8.08 11.19
C ASP A 497 -5.62 -7.13 10.08
N THR A 498 -4.75 -6.79 9.14
CA THR A 498 -5.08 -5.91 8.00
C THR A 498 -5.48 -6.67 6.75
N ILE A 499 -5.43 -8.01 6.75
CA ILE A 499 -5.89 -8.83 5.62
C ILE A 499 -7.43 -8.85 5.62
N PRO A 500 -8.09 -8.60 4.48
CA PRO A 500 -9.55 -8.71 4.38
C PRO A 500 -10.05 -10.10 4.84
N GLY A 501 -11.02 -10.12 5.75
CA GLY A 501 -11.58 -11.37 6.32
C GLY A 501 -11.95 -12.44 5.30
N PRO A 502 -12.64 -12.11 4.18
CA PRO A 502 -12.94 -13.10 3.14
C PRO A 502 -11.72 -13.80 2.53
N LEU A 503 -10.60 -13.08 2.39
CA LEU A 503 -9.34 -13.65 1.91
C LEU A 503 -8.69 -14.50 3.00
N LEU A 504 -8.69 -14.01 4.24
CA LEU A 504 -8.12 -14.71 5.39
C LEU A 504 -8.75 -16.10 5.60
N ASP A 505 -10.06 -16.24 5.39
CA ASP A 505 -10.80 -17.52 5.47
C ASP A 505 -10.35 -18.57 4.42
N ARG A 506 -9.54 -18.16 3.45
CA ARG A 506 -8.98 -19.00 2.39
C ARG A 506 -7.47 -19.18 2.52
N MET A 507 -6.88 -18.66 3.58
CA MET A 507 -5.43 -18.66 3.83
C MET A 507 -5.02 -19.62 4.93
N GLU A 508 -3.88 -20.24 4.72
CA GLU A 508 -3.19 -21.06 5.68
C GLU A 508 -2.00 -20.26 6.18
N ILE A 509 -2.09 -19.84 7.43
CA ILE A 509 -1.12 -18.92 8.01
C ILE A 509 0.09 -19.70 8.49
N VAL A 510 1.26 -19.30 8.00
CA VAL A 510 2.56 -19.70 8.55
C VAL A 510 3.28 -18.47 9.06
N SER A 511 3.40 -18.39 10.40
CA SER A 511 4.08 -17.30 11.08
C SER A 511 5.60 -17.50 11.04
N LEU A 512 6.30 -16.49 10.54
CA LEU A 512 7.74 -16.36 10.54
C LEU A 512 8.11 -15.36 11.62
N ASP A 513 8.56 -15.87 12.76
CA ASP A 513 9.08 -15.03 13.82
C ASP A 513 10.40 -14.36 13.41
N GLY A 514 10.82 -13.38 14.20
CA GLY A 514 12.15 -12.81 14.08
C GLY A 514 13.24 -13.84 14.39
N TYR A 515 14.47 -13.53 13.99
CA TYR A 515 15.63 -14.37 14.24
C TYR A 515 16.31 -14.04 15.56
N THR A 516 16.76 -15.07 16.28
CA THR A 516 17.69 -14.94 17.40
C THR A 516 19.07 -14.45 16.91
N GLU A 517 19.91 -13.98 17.83
CA GLU A 517 21.24 -13.47 17.46
C GLU A 517 22.09 -14.53 16.75
N ASP A 518 22.11 -15.76 17.27
CA ASP A 518 22.89 -16.86 16.69
C ASP A 518 22.33 -17.28 15.32
N GLU A 519 21.01 -17.27 15.12
CA GLU A 519 20.40 -17.49 13.81
C GLU A 519 20.78 -16.40 12.82
N LYS A 520 20.77 -15.12 13.23
CA LYS A 520 21.21 -14.02 12.35
C LYS A 520 22.67 -14.15 11.94
N VAL A 521 23.54 -14.56 12.87
CA VAL A 521 24.95 -14.82 12.58
C VAL A 521 25.09 -15.96 11.58
N ALA A 522 24.36 -17.07 11.78
CA ALA A 522 24.36 -18.19 10.85
C ALA A 522 23.83 -17.79 9.47
N ILE A 523 22.71 -17.06 9.39
CA ILE A 523 22.13 -16.57 8.13
C ILE A 523 23.10 -15.63 7.41
N ALA A 524 23.76 -14.74 8.14
CA ALA A 524 24.75 -13.83 7.56
C ALA A 524 25.94 -14.58 6.97
N ARG A 525 26.47 -15.56 7.70
CA ARG A 525 27.59 -16.39 7.26
C ARG A 525 27.23 -17.26 6.07
N ASP A 526 26.10 -17.95 6.14
CA ASP A 526 25.72 -18.98 5.17
C ASP A 526 25.16 -18.36 3.88
N HIS A 527 24.47 -17.20 3.97
CA HIS A 527 23.70 -16.64 2.85
C HIS A 527 23.99 -15.19 2.50
N LEU A 528 24.08 -14.28 3.48
CA LEU A 528 24.17 -12.84 3.18
C LEU A 528 25.55 -12.45 2.68
N LEU A 529 26.60 -12.93 3.32
CA LEU A 529 27.98 -12.58 2.98
C LEU A 529 28.33 -13.02 1.56
N ALA A 530 28.00 -14.27 1.20
CA ALA A 530 28.23 -14.80 -0.15
C ALA A 530 27.53 -13.94 -1.22
N ARG A 531 26.25 -13.59 -1.00
CA ARG A 531 25.48 -12.73 -1.91
C ARG A 531 26.06 -11.32 -2.03
N GLN A 532 26.53 -10.73 -0.93
CA GLN A 532 27.13 -9.39 -0.94
C GLN A 532 28.49 -9.37 -1.63
N LEU A 533 29.32 -10.40 -1.42
CA LEU A 533 30.59 -10.57 -2.14
C LEU A 533 30.35 -10.68 -3.65
N GLU A 534 29.40 -11.53 -4.08
CA GLU A 534 29.04 -11.67 -5.49
C GLU A 534 28.58 -10.34 -6.11
N ARG A 535 27.71 -9.59 -5.41
CA ARG A 535 27.25 -8.26 -5.86
C ARG A 535 28.38 -7.23 -5.94
N ALA A 536 29.36 -7.33 -5.05
CA ALA A 536 30.55 -6.48 -5.06
C ALA A 536 31.60 -6.94 -6.10
N GLY A 537 31.40 -8.08 -6.76
CA GLY A 537 32.38 -8.68 -7.67
C GLY A 537 33.63 -9.19 -6.95
N MET A 538 33.50 -9.56 -5.68
CA MET A 538 34.56 -10.05 -4.81
C MET A 538 34.39 -11.55 -4.55
N THR A 539 35.47 -12.21 -4.20
CA THR A 539 35.50 -13.62 -3.81
C THR A 539 35.89 -13.77 -2.35
N GLY A 540 35.72 -14.98 -1.79
CA GLY A 540 36.15 -15.28 -0.42
C GLY A 540 37.66 -15.15 -0.21
N ASP A 541 38.45 -15.12 -1.28
CA ASP A 541 39.91 -14.88 -1.20
C ASP A 541 40.25 -13.39 -1.05
N ASP A 542 39.36 -12.50 -1.50
CA ASP A 542 39.57 -11.05 -1.44
C ASP A 542 39.25 -10.50 -0.04
N VAL A 543 38.14 -10.96 0.55
CA VAL A 543 37.66 -10.52 1.87
C VAL A 543 37.00 -11.68 2.61
N THR A 544 37.48 -11.90 3.84
CA THR A 544 36.85 -12.79 4.81
C THR A 544 36.32 -11.98 5.99
N VAL A 545 35.08 -12.26 6.41
CA VAL A 545 34.48 -11.64 7.60
C VAL A 545 34.33 -12.72 8.67
N ASP A 546 35.02 -12.53 9.79
CA ASP A 546 34.96 -13.47 10.92
C ASP A 546 33.57 -13.46 11.58
N GLU A 547 33.17 -14.61 12.13
CA GLU A 547 31.89 -14.75 12.81
C GLU A 547 31.72 -13.76 13.97
N ASP A 548 32.81 -13.47 14.70
CA ASP A 548 32.81 -12.46 15.78
C ASP A 548 32.58 -11.04 15.26
N ALA A 549 33.02 -10.72 14.04
CA ALA A 549 32.73 -9.44 13.41
C ALA A 549 31.25 -9.35 13.03
N ILE A 550 30.69 -10.40 12.43
CA ILE A 550 29.24 -10.50 12.13
C ILE A 550 28.43 -10.32 13.42
N ARG A 551 28.80 -11.03 14.49
CA ARG A 551 28.14 -10.93 15.80
C ARG A 551 28.17 -9.51 16.37
N ARG A 552 29.28 -8.79 16.21
CA ARG A 552 29.37 -7.36 16.59
C ARG A 552 28.42 -6.49 15.78
N VAL A 553 28.29 -6.71 14.47
CA VAL A 553 27.33 -5.99 13.62
C VAL A 553 25.91 -6.24 14.10
N VAL A 554 25.54 -7.51 14.32
CA VAL A 554 24.22 -7.89 14.82
C VAL A 554 23.91 -7.17 16.14
N ARG A 555 24.83 -7.20 17.12
CA ARG A 555 24.61 -6.62 18.46
C ARG A 555 24.63 -5.09 18.51
N HIS A 556 25.53 -4.45 17.77
CA HIS A 556 25.85 -3.03 17.96
C HIS A 556 25.39 -2.12 16.83
N HIS A 557 25.04 -2.69 15.67
CA HIS A 557 24.69 -1.91 14.48
C HIS A 557 23.30 -2.25 13.91
N THR A 558 22.60 -3.26 14.46
CA THR A 558 21.24 -3.61 14.02
C THR A 558 20.27 -3.65 15.19
N ARG A 559 19.01 -3.23 14.95
CA ARG A 559 17.90 -3.36 15.92
C ARG A 559 16.60 -3.64 15.16
N GLU A 560 16.44 -4.88 14.74
CA GLU A 560 15.30 -5.36 13.95
C GLU A 560 15.03 -6.84 14.25
N ALA A 561 13.88 -7.36 13.82
CA ALA A 561 13.56 -8.79 13.94
C ALA A 561 14.18 -9.64 12.81
N GLY A 562 14.21 -9.11 11.58
CA GLY A 562 14.78 -9.76 10.40
C GLY A 562 16.29 -9.51 10.24
N VAL A 563 16.76 -9.64 8.99
CA VAL A 563 18.18 -9.44 8.61
C VAL A 563 18.38 -8.36 7.53
N ARG A 564 17.41 -7.49 7.29
CA ARG A 564 17.47 -6.49 6.21
C ARG A 564 18.52 -5.40 6.49
N SER A 565 18.54 -4.87 7.71
CA SER A 565 19.56 -3.91 8.15
C SER A 565 20.91 -4.59 8.35
N LEU A 566 20.92 -5.86 8.77
CA LEU A 566 22.14 -6.68 8.82
C LEU A 566 22.78 -6.84 7.45
N GLU A 567 22.01 -7.16 6.41
CA GLU A 567 22.53 -7.29 5.04
C GLU A 567 23.10 -5.96 4.50
N ARG A 568 22.52 -4.83 4.92
CA ARG A 568 22.97 -3.49 4.51
C ARG A 568 24.26 -3.04 5.19
N THR A 569 24.49 -3.49 6.43
CA THR A 569 25.60 -3.03 7.28
C THR A 569 26.83 -3.88 7.04
#